data_AF-A0A2W6BNJ3-F1
#
_entry.id   AF-A0A2W6BNJ3-F1
#
_cell.length_a   1.000
_cell.length_b   1.000
_cell.length_c   1.000
_cell.angle_alpha   90.00
_cell.angle_beta   90.00
_cell.angle_gamma   90.00
#
_symmetry.space_group_name_H-M   'P 1'
#
loop_
_entity.id
_entity.type
_entity.pdbx_description
1 polymer ?
#
loop_
_entity_poly.entity_id
_entity_poly.type
_entity_poly.pdbx_seq_one_letter_code
_entity_poly.pdbx_strand_id
1 'polypeptide(L)'
;MLRRTELAFIGIPLQSAYCSSKSACRGFFESTRAELIHEGSHVRMSMVHLPAVNTPQFDWCQTAMSHHPMPVPPIYQPEIPAKFILDAALDGRRDKIIGSWNKMLVLVAKFAPGLGNQYAAIGAWQAQLTQQTISPDRPVNLYQPADDENDHGAHGSFDDRAGGVMDPSFLKSLPKTAKTFCVAVAHTAKYKKLVWENQQRRG
;
A
#
# COMPACT_ATOMS: atom_id res chain seq x y z
N MET A 1 21.52 -13.02 -6.17
CA MET A 1 20.23 -13.67 -5.81
C MET A 1 19.45 -12.76 -4.85
N LEU A 2 18.82 -11.70 -5.35
CA LEU A 2 18.15 -10.66 -4.55
C LEU A 2 16.62 -10.85 -4.65
N ARG A 3 16.01 -11.52 -3.67
CA ARG A 3 14.54 -11.54 -3.49
C ARG A 3 14.08 -10.14 -3.09
N ARG A 4 13.34 -9.43 -3.96
CA ARG A 4 12.72 -8.14 -3.64
C ARG A 4 11.33 -8.08 -4.27
N THR A 5 10.26 -8.17 -3.47
CA THR A 5 8.91 -7.69 -3.84
C THR A 5 8.02 -7.62 -2.60
N GLU A 6 7.29 -6.52 -2.42
CA GLU A 6 6.48 -6.23 -1.24
C GLU A 6 5.35 -5.22 -1.56
N LEU A 7 4.13 -5.76 -1.57
CA LEU A 7 2.90 -5.18 -0.98
C LEU A 7 2.13 -6.27 -0.19
N ALA A 8 2.76 -7.44 -0.02
CA ALA A 8 2.17 -8.65 0.53
C ALA A 8 2.58 -8.94 2.00
N PHE A 9 3.41 -8.08 2.61
CA PHE A 9 4.02 -8.36 3.92
C PHE A 9 3.53 -7.46 5.07
N ILE A 10 2.97 -6.27 4.79
CA ILE A 10 2.35 -5.45 5.83
C ILE A 10 0.86 -5.39 5.55
N GLY A 11 0.09 -6.03 6.40
CA GLY A 11 -1.36 -5.83 6.41
C GLY A 11 -1.65 -4.38 6.76
N ILE A 12 -2.34 -3.68 5.87
CA ILE A 12 -2.89 -2.37 6.17
C ILE A 12 -4.22 -2.61 6.88
N PRO A 13 -4.45 -2.01 8.07
CA PRO A 13 -5.73 -2.17 8.76
C PRO A 13 -6.86 -1.66 7.87
N LEU A 14 -8.05 -2.24 8.07
CA LEU A 14 -9.26 -2.00 7.27
C LEU A 14 -9.23 -2.58 5.84
N GLN A 15 -8.10 -3.15 5.41
CA GLN A 15 -7.91 -3.66 4.05
C GLN A 15 -7.51 -5.13 3.99
N SER A 16 -7.90 -5.96 4.98
CA SER A 16 -7.46 -7.36 5.05
C SER A 16 -7.79 -8.18 3.79
N ALA A 17 -9.01 -8.06 3.27
CA ALA A 17 -9.44 -8.74 2.04
C ALA A 17 -8.69 -8.23 0.79
N TYR A 18 -8.39 -6.93 0.74
CA TYR A 18 -7.61 -6.35 -0.36
C TYR A 18 -6.14 -6.81 -0.29
N CYS A 19 -5.53 -6.74 0.90
CA CYS A 19 -4.17 -7.21 1.15
C CYS A 19 -4.02 -8.71 0.86
N SER A 20 -4.98 -9.55 1.26
CA SER A 20 -4.93 -10.99 0.97
C SER A 20 -5.00 -11.26 -0.53
N SER A 21 -5.88 -10.55 -1.25
CA SER A 21 -6.00 -10.66 -2.70
C SER A 21 -4.71 -10.26 -3.43
N LYS A 22 -4.07 -9.14 -3.03
CA LYS A 22 -2.77 -8.72 -3.60
C LYS A 22 -1.65 -9.73 -3.31
N SER A 23 -1.65 -10.34 -2.13
CA SER A 23 -0.73 -11.43 -1.78
C SER A 23 -0.96 -12.68 -2.64
N ALA A 24 -2.22 -13.03 -2.91
CA ALA A 24 -2.58 -14.14 -3.78
C ALA A 24 -2.08 -13.93 -5.22
N CYS A 25 -2.24 -12.71 -5.78
CA CYS A 25 -1.68 -12.37 -7.10
C CYS A 25 -0.17 -12.61 -7.17
N ARG A 26 0.56 -12.35 -6.07
CA ARG A 26 1.99 -12.65 -6.00
C ARG A 26 2.28 -14.15 -5.99
N GLY A 27 1.54 -14.92 -5.20
CA GLY A 27 1.68 -16.38 -5.20
C GLY A 27 1.48 -16.96 -6.60
N PHE A 28 0.42 -16.54 -7.27
CA PHE A 28 0.14 -16.89 -8.67
C PHE A 28 1.30 -16.51 -9.60
N PHE A 29 1.74 -15.25 -9.57
CA PHE A 29 2.82 -14.75 -10.42
C PHE A 29 4.11 -15.57 -10.27
N GLU A 30 4.52 -15.89 -9.04
CA GLU A 30 5.75 -16.65 -8.79
C GLU A 30 5.62 -18.11 -9.27
N SER A 31 4.46 -18.74 -9.09
CA SER A 31 4.21 -20.12 -9.56
C SER A 31 4.20 -20.19 -11.08
N THR A 32 3.35 -19.40 -11.74
CA THR A 32 3.22 -19.42 -13.21
C THR A 32 4.53 -19.08 -13.90
N ARG A 33 5.29 -18.13 -13.35
CA ARG A 33 6.61 -17.81 -13.90
C ARG A 33 7.59 -18.99 -13.80
N ALA A 34 7.56 -19.76 -12.71
CA ALA A 34 8.41 -20.94 -12.56
C ALA A 34 8.06 -22.01 -13.60
N GLU A 35 6.77 -22.22 -13.87
CA GLU A 35 6.27 -23.11 -14.92
C GLU A 35 6.74 -22.65 -16.31
N LEU A 36 6.58 -21.37 -16.65
CA LEU A 36 7.04 -20.82 -17.94
C LEU A 36 8.55 -20.97 -18.15
N ILE A 37 9.35 -20.84 -17.09
CA ILE A 37 10.81 -21.08 -17.16
C ILE A 37 11.10 -22.56 -17.42
N HIS A 38 10.39 -23.47 -16.75
CA HIS A 38 10.54 -24.91 -16.93
C HIS A 38 10.21 -25.35 -18.37
N GLU A 39 9.16 -24.76 -18.96
CA GLU A 39 8.73 -25.05 -20.34
C GLU A 39 9.59 -24.37 -21.42
N GLY A 40 10.54 -23.50 -21.05
CA GLY A 40 11.31 -22.73 -22.02
C GLY A 40 10.46 -21.70 -22.79
N SER A 41 9.35 -21.24 -22.21
CA SER A 41 8.42 -20.31 -22.85
C SER A 41 9.02 -18.92 -23.04
N HIS A 42 8.66 -18.26 -24.15
CA HIS A 42 9.03 -16.87 -24.43
C HIS A 42 8.09 -15.83 -23.81
N VAL A 43 7.07 -16.25 -23.06
CA VAL A 43 6.14 -15.33 -22.36
C VAL A 43 6.87 -14.63 -21.21
N ARG A 44 6.82 -13.30 -21.19
CA ARG A 44 7.40 -12.46 -20.13
C ARG A 44 6.30 -11.98 -19.19
N MET A 45 6.54 -12.14 -17.89
CA MET A 45 5.66 -11.64 -16.83
C MET A 45 6.38 -10.58 -16.00
N SER A 46 5.68 -9.50 -15.66
CA SER A 46 6.16 -8.41 -14.82
C SER A 46 5.20 -8.09 -13.68
N MET A 47 5.71 -7.90 -12.46
CA MET A 47 4.92 -7.38 -11.34
C MET A 47 5.32 -5.93 -11.06
N VAL A 48 4.30 -5.07 -10.97
CA VAL A 48 4.49 -3.65 -10.66
C VAL A 48 3.91 -3.34 -9.29
N HIS A 49 4.73 -2.78 -8.42
CA HIS A 49 4.30 -2.33 -7.10
C HIS A 49 4.08 -0.81 -7.12
N LEU A 50 2.81 -0.42 -7.06
CA LEU A 50 2.38 0.97 -7.10
C LEU A 50 2.52 1.63 -5.72
N PRO A 51 2.82 2.94 -5.66
CA PRO A 51 2.69 3.72 -4.44
C PRO A 51 1.20 4.07 -4.20
N ALA A 52 0.93 4.91 -3.21
CA ALA A 52 -0.36 5.57 -3.11
C ALA A 52 -0.54 6.52 -4.30
N VAL A 53 -1.63 6.36 -5.06
CA VAL A 53 -1.88 7.09 -6.30
C VAL A 53 -3.16 7.92 -6.17
N ASN A 54 -3.12 9.16 -6.65
CA ASN A 54 -4.31 10.00 -6.76
C ASN A 54 -5.15 9.56 -7.96
N THR A 55 -6.15 8.73 -7.72
CA THR A 55 -7.13 8.29 -8.73
C THR A 55 -8.54 8.49 -8.18
N PRO A 56 -9.57 8.56 -9.03
CA PRO A 56 -10.97 8.69 -8.59
C PRO A 56 -11.47 7.55 -7.70
N GLN A 57 -10.68 6.47 -7.53
CA GLN A 57 -11.04 5.30 -6.74
C GLN A 57 -11.64 5.66 -5.37
N PHE A 58 -11.05 6.62 -4.65
CA PHE A 58 -11.49 6.98 -3.31
C PHE A 58 -12.81 7.75 -3.29
N ASP A 59 -13.19 8.36 -4.40
CA ASP A 59 -14.40 9.15 -4.53
C ASP A 59 -15.65 8.26 -4.66
N TRP A 60 -15.55 7.13 -5.39
CA TRP A 60 -16.69 6.26 -5.70
C TRP A 60 -16.64 4.82 -5.17
N CYS A 61 -15.55 4.36 -4.55
CA CYS A 61 -15.46 2.96 -4.15
C CYS A 61 -16.33 2.67 -2.94
N GLN A 62 -17.09 1.57 -2.95
CA GLN A 62 -17.87 1.18 -1.78
C GLN A 62 -16.99 1.06 -0.54
N THR A 63 -17.43 1.67 0.55
CA THR A 63 -16.70 1.67 1.82
C THR A 63 -17.67 1.51 2.98
N ALA A 64 -17.26 0.76 4.00
CA ALA A 64 -17.98 0.64 5.26
C ALA A 64 -17.39 1.58 6.35
N MET A 65 -16.48 2.47 5.97
CA MET A 65 -15.86 3.43 6.88
C MET A 65 -16.81 4.60 7.17
N SER A 66 -16.65 5.26 8.33
CA SER A 66 -17.43 6.44 8.69
C SER A 66 -16.89 7.74 8.08
N HIS A 67 -15.60 7.75 7.73
CA HIS A 67 -14.89 8.91 7.18
C HIS A 67 -14.36 8.59 5.78
N HIS A 68 -14.26 9.63 4.95
CA HIS A 68 -13.89 9.48 3.55
C HIS A 68 -12.45 8.94 3.45
N PRO A 69 -12.25 7.80 2.76
CA PRO A 69 -10.95 7.15 2.66
C PRO A 69 -10.01 7.96 1.77
N MET A 70 -8.71 7.85 2.02
CA MET A 70 -7.69 8.50 1.19
C MET A 70 -6.45 7.63 1.02
N PRO A 71 -5.66 7.83 -0.05
CA PRO A 71 -4.39 7.16 -0.21
C PRO A 71 -3.44 7.51 0.95
N VAL A 72 -2.70 6.53 1.46
CA VAL A 72 -1.70 6.76 2.53
C VAL A 72 -0.52 7.55 1.96
N PRO A 73 -0.20 8.74 2.46
CA PRO A 73 0.90 9.54 1.93
C PRO A 73 2.26 8.82 2.00
N PRO A 74 3.20 9.08 1.07
CA PRO A 74 3.14 10.09 0.01
C PRO A 74 2.27 9.69 -1.18
N ILE A 75 1.42 10.62 -1.65
CA ILE A 75 0.49 10.42 -2.76
C ILE A 75 1.17 10.89 -4.05
N TYR A 76 1.07 10.10 -5.12
CA TYR A 76 1.62 10.43 -6.44
C TYR A 76 0.51 10.59 -7.47
N GLN A 77 0.72 11.47 -8.45
CA GLN A 77 -0.16 11.58 -9.61
C GLN A 77 -0.14 10.34 -10.51
N PRO A 78 -1.23 10.03 -11.23
CA PRO A 78 -1.42 8.78 -11.99
C PRO A 78 -0.45 8.61 -13.17
N GLU A 79 0.08 9.70 -13.74
CA GLU A 79 1.05 9.67 -14.85
C GLU A 79 2.33 8.96 -14.45
N ILE A 80 2.75 9.12 -13.19
CA ILE A 80 3.98 8.55 -12.66
C ILE A 80 3.92 7.01 -12.75
N PRO A 81 2.97 6.32 -12.09
CA PRO A 81 2.85 4.89 -12.22
C PRO A 81 2.49 4.42 -13.63
N ALA A 82 1.70 5.18 -14.41
CA ALA A 82 1.38 4.83 -15.79
C ALA A 82 2.65 4.65 -16.64
N LYS A 83 3.59 5.59 -16.55
CA LYS A 83 4.89 5.50 -17.25
C LYS A 83 5.67 4.25 -16.85
N PHE A 84 5.73 3.94 -15.55
CA PHE A 84 6.46 2.75 -15.08
C PHE A 84 5.79 1.43 -15.49
N ILE A 85 4.46 1.39 -15.55
CA ILE A 85 3.72 0.23 -16.06
C ILE A 85 4.04 0.02 -17.54
N LEU A 86 3.98 1.09 -18.35
CA LEU A 86 4.34 1.04 -19.77
C LEU A 86 5.78 0.56 -19.96
N ASP A 87 6.74 1.15 -19.24
CA ASP A 87 8.13 0.72 -19.31
C ASP A 87 8.30 -0.73 -18.85
N ALA A 88 7.51 -1.23 -17.90
CA ALA A 88 7.58 -2.63 -17.46
C ALA A 88 7.12 -3.58 -18.57
N ALA A 89 6.02 -3.23 -19.25
CA ALA A 89 5.46 -4.01 -20.35
C ALA A 89 6.42 -4.07 -21.55
N LEU A 90 7.08 -2.95 -21.88
CA LEU A 90 8.04 -2.89 -22.99
C LEU A 90 9.33 -3.65 -22.66
N ASP A 91 9.94 -3.37 -21.50
CA ASP A 91 11.24 -3.95 -21.11
C ASP A 91 11.15 -5.45 -20.80
N GLY A 92 10.00 -5.94 -20.31
CA GLY A 92 9.82 -7.31 -19.83
C GLY A 92 10.67 -7.65 -18.59
N ARG A 93 11.05 -6.65 -17.79
CA ARG A 93 11.75 -6.86 -16.51
C ARG A 93 10.81 -7.56 -15.52
N ARG A 94 11.36 -8.49 -14.73
CA ARG A 94 10.62 -9.27 -13.73
C ARG A 94 9.78 -8.40 -12.78
N ASP A 95 10.39 -7.37 -12.18
CA ASP A 95 9.74 -6.54 -11.16
C ASP A 95 10.14 -5.06 -11.31
N LYS A 96 9.17 -4.14 -11.19
CA LYS A 96 9.43 -2.69 -11.05
C LYS A 96 8.75 -2.17 -9.78
N ILE A 97 9.57 -1.64 -8.86
CA ILE A 97 9.11 -0.97 -7.63
C ILE A 97 9.17 0.53 -7.84
N ILE A 98 8.02 1.19 -7.71
CA ILE A 98 7.87 2.63 -7.92
C ILE A 98 7.91 3.34 -6.56
N GLY A 99 8.67 4.44 -6.51
CA GLY A 99 8.84 5.26 -5.32
C GLY A 99 9.96 4.78 -4.38
N SER A 100 10.85 5.68 -4.01
CA SER A 100 11.90 5.46 -2.99
C SER A 100 11.31 5.17 -1.61
N TRP A 101 10.14 5.73 -1.31
CA TRP A 101 9.45 5.54 -0.04
C TRP A 101 8.95 4.10 0.17
N ASN A 102 8.36 3.50 -0.87
CA ASN A 102 7.99 2.09 -0.84
C ASN A 102 9.22 1.21 -0.53
N LYS A 103 10.37 1.47 -1.17
CA LYS A 103 11.60 0.73 -0.87
C LYS A 103 12.05 0.85 0.60
N MET A 104 11.82 2.00 1.23
CA MET A 104 12.14 2.23 2.64
C MET A 104 11.18 1.50 3.58
N LEU A 105 9.87 1.57 3.35
CA LEU A 105 8.87 0.82 4.12
C LEU A 105 9.13 -0.69 4.03
N VAL A 106 9.51 -1.16 2.85
CA VAL A 106 9.89 -2.55 2.58
C VAL A 106 11.11 -2.97 3.40
N LEU A 107 12.13 -2.10 3.42
CA LEU A 107 13.32 -2.34 4.24
C LEU A 107 12.95 -2.46 5.73
N VAL A 108 12.10 -1.57 6.23
CA VAL A 108 11.65 -1.55 7.64
C VAL A 108 10.84 -2.80 7.98
N ALA A 109 9.90 -3.22 7.13
CA ALA A 109 9.09 -4.40 7.34
C ALA A 109 9.92 -5.68 7.42
N LYS A 110 10.94 -5.78 6.56
CA LYS A 110 11.86 -6.92 6.51
C LYS A 110 12.71 -7.06 7.77
N PHE A 111 13.16 -5.95 8.36
CA PHE A 111 14.01 -5.99 9.56
C PHE A 111 13.22 -6.03 10.88
N ALA A 112 11.95 -5.61 10.87
CA ALA A 112 11.11 -5.58 12.07
C ALA A 112 9.62 -5.87 11.77
N PRO A 113 9.23 -7.11 11.48
CA PRO A 113 7.85 -7.46 11.13
C PRO A 113 6.83 -7.12 12.24
N GLY A 114 7.21 -7.26 13.51
CA GLY A 114 6.37 -6.84 14.65
C GLY A 114 6.23 -5.32 14.82
N LEU A 115 7.14 -4.54 14.23
CA LEU A 115 7.09 -3.08 14.23
C LEU A 115 6.12 -2.57 13.17
N GLY A 116 6.06 -3.24 12.01
CA GLY A 116 5.10 -2.96 10.95
C GLY A 116 3.66 -3.00 11.47
N ASN A 117 3.30 -4.02 12.27
CA ASN A 117 1.94 -4.13 12.84
C ASN A 117 1.61 -3.01 13.84
N GLN A 118 2.56 -2.61 14.69
CA GLN A 118 2.36 -1.53 15.66
C GLN A 118 2.29 -0.16 14.97
N TYR A 119 3.14 0.08 13.98
CA TYR A 119 3.07 1.29 13.16
C TYR A 119 1.78 1.33 12.33
N ALA A 120 1.35 0.20 11.76
CA ALA A 120 0.11 0.12 11.04
C ALA A 120 -1.10 0.39 11.95
N ALA A 121 -1.10 -0.15 13.17
CA ALA A 121 -2.16 0.06 14.15
C ALA A 121 -2.31 1.53 14.57
N ILE A 122 -1.20 2.26 14.71
CA ILE A 122 -1.21 3.64 15.23
C ILE A 122 -1.23 4.68 14.10
N GLY A 123 -0.37 4.50 13.10
CA GLY A 123 -0.14 5.45 12.02
C GLY A 123 -1.01 5.20 10.80
N ALA A 124 -1.06 3.96 10.30
CA ALA A 124 -1.74 3.67 9.05
C ALA A 124 -3.27 3.70 9.18
N TRP A 125 -3.85 3.40 10.35
CA TRP A 125 -5.29 3.49 10.56
C TRP A 125 -5.82 4.91 10.30
N GLN A 126 -5.25 5.92 10.95
CA GLN A 126 -5.69 7.31 10.81
C GLN A 126 -5.24 7.93 9.48
N ALA A 127 -4.09 7.52 8.95
CA ALA A 127 -3.56 8.09 7.69
C ALA A 127 -4.37 7.71 6.44
N GLN A 128 -5.28 6.73 6.55
CA GLN A 128 -6.17 6.30 5.48
C GLN A 128 -7.53 7.03 5.49
N LEU A 129 -7.79 7.88 6.48
CA LEU A 129 -9.07 8.56 6.65
C LEU A 129 -8.87 10.07 6.64
N THR A 130 -9.71 10.76 5.89
CA THR A 130 -9.85 12.22 6.02
C THR A 130 -10.67 12.57 7.27
N GLN A 131 -10.79 13.86 7.58
CA GLN A 131 -11.70 14.35 8.62
C GLN A 131 -13.15 14.49 8.13
N GLN A 132 -13.42 14.26 6.85
CA GLN A 132 -14.75 14.40 6.27
C GLN A 132 -15.54 13.12 6.48
N THR A 133 -16.78 13.24 6.97
CA THR A 133 -17.70 12.10 7.06
C THR A 133 -18.24 11.74 5.68
N ILE A 134 -18.50 10.45 5.46
CA ILE A 134 -19.09 9.98 4.21
C ILE A 134 -20.57 10.35 4.13
N SER A 135 -20.99 10.91 3.00
CA SER A 135 -22.40 11.09 2.67
C SER A 135 -23.05 9.73 2.38
N PRO A 136 -24.27 9.43 2.91
CA PRO A 136 -25.03 8.26 2.51
C PRO A 136 -25.31 8.19 1.00
N ASP A 137 -25.42 9.35 0.36
CA ASP A 137 -25.79 9.48 -1.06
C ASP A 137 -24.58 9.55 -2.00
N ARG A 138 -23.38 9.20 -1.52
CA ARG A 138 -22.19 9.23 -2.38
C ARG A 138 -22.28 8.19 -3.50
N PRO A 139 -21.65 8.43 -4.67
CA PRO A 139 -21.56 7.43 -5.72
C PRO A 139 -20.89 6.15 -5.24
N VAL A 140 -21.40 5.00 -5.71
CA VAL A 140 -20.90 3.66 -5.36
C VAL A 140 -20.75 2.81 -6.62
N ASN A 141 -19.51 2.47 -6.94
CA ASN A 141 -19.18 1.69 -8.14
C ASN A 141 -19.20 0.15 -7.94
N LEU A 142 -19.80 -0.36 -6.86
CA LEU A 142 -19.78 -1.80 -6.55
C LEU A 142 -20.81 -2.60 -7.36
N TYR A 143 -21.98 -2.02 -7.62
CA TYR A 143 -23.10 -2.71 -8.27
C TYR A 143 -23.31 -2.27 -9.71
N GLN A 144 -22.95 -1.02 -10.01
CA GLN A 144 -23.04 -0.40 -11.33
C GLN A 144 -21.80 0.47 -11.54
N PRO A 145 -21.35 0.68 -12.78
CA PRO A 145 -20.29 1.64 -13.07
C PRO A 145 -20.69 3.04 -12.58
N ALA A 146 -19.74 3.77 -12.01
CA ALA A 146 -19.98 5.14 -11.55
C ALA A 146 -19.67 6.20 -12.62
N ASP A 147 -19.25 5.75 -13.80
CA ASP A 147 -18.74 6.52 -14.93
C ASP A 147 -19.54 6.31 -16.23
N ASP A 148 -20.71 5.67 -16.17
CA ASP A 148 -21.54 5.41 -17.36
C ASP A 148 -21.96 6.71 -18.08
N GLU A 149 -22.24 7.78 -17.33
CA GLU A 149 -22.72 9.07 -17.89
C GLU A 149 -21.62 10.14 -17.98
N ASN A 150 -20.55 10.00 -17.20
CA ASN A 150 -19.51 11.03 -17.08
C ASN A 150 -18.14 10.37 -16.93
N ASP A 151 -17.17 10.82 -17.73
CA ASP A 151 -15.76 10.46 -17.54
C ASP A 151 -15.19 11.24 -16.36
N HIS A 152 -14.72 10.53 -15.33
CA HIS A 152 -14.12 11.12 -14.13
C HIS A 152 -12.62 11.40 -14.29
N GLY A 153 -12.04 11.02 -15.44
CA GLY A 153 -10.63 11.20 -15.73
C GLY A 153 -9.72 10.29 -14.89
N ALA A 154 -8.41 10.54 -14.98
CA ALA A 154 -7.40 9.73 -14.27
C ALA A 154 -7.09 10.25 -12.86
N HIS A 155 -7.34 11.54 -12.60
CA HIS A 155 -6.98 12.23 -11.37
C HIS A 155 -8.11 12.13 -10.34
N GLY A 156 -7.75 11.83 -9.09
CA GLY A 156 -8.70 11.88 -7.97
C GLY A 156 -8.75 13.24 -7.27
N SER A 157 -9.59 13.32 -6.24
CA SER A 157 -9.80 14.53 -5.42
C SER A 157 -8.59 15.01 -4.59
N PHE A 158 -7.41 14.39 -4.73
CA PHE A 158 -6.21 14.70 -3.92
C PHE A 158 -5.07 15.37 -4.70
N ASP A 159 -5.37 16.08 -5.78
CA ASP A 159 -4.38 16.78 -6.62
C ASP A 159 -3.44 17.69 -5.81
N ASP A 160 -3.99 18.46 -4.86
CA ASP A 160 -3.24 19.39 -4.01
C ASP A 160 -2.25 18.70 -3.04
N ARG A 161 -2.28 17.37 -2.95
CA ARG A 161 -1.43 16.56 -2.07
C ARG A 161 -0.62 15.50 -2.81
N ALA A 162 -0.70 15.49 -4.15
CA ALA A 162 -0.13 14.45 -5.00
C ALA A 162 1.30 14.75 -5.49
N GLY A 163 2.07 15.56 -4.74
CA GLY A 163 3.47 15.89 -5.04
C GLY A 163 4.51 14.82 -4.67
N GLY A 164 4.07 13.64 -4.23
CA GLY A 164 4.95 12.56 -3.80
C GLY A 164 5.79 12.92 -2.57
N VAL A 165 7.06 12.53 -2.57
CA VAL A 165 7.99 12.78 -1.45
C VAL A 165 8.37 14.25 -1.28
N MET A 166 8.16 15.07 -2.31
CA MET A 166 8.45 16.51 -2.27
C MET A 166 7.20 17.33 -1.91
N ASP A 167 6.06 16.68 -1.71
CA ASP A 167 4.83 17.35 -1.33
C ASP A 167 4.98 18.06 0.04
N PRO A 168 4.62 19.35 0.16
CA PRO A 168 4.75 20.08 1.43
C PRO A 168 3.94 19.46 2.57
N SER A 169 2.78 18.87 2.29
CA SER A 169 1.94 18.20 3.30
C SER A 169 2.62 16.93 3.80
N PHE A 170 3.26 16.17 2.90
CA PHE A 170 4.05 15.00 3.27
C PHE A 170 5.27 15.39 4.11
N LEU A 171 6.04 16.39 3.69
CA LEU A 171 7.21 16.87 4.43
C LEU A 171 6.83 17.35 5.84
N LYS A 172 5.73 18.08 5.97
CA LYS A 172 5.19 18.51 7.28
C LYS A 172 4.74 17.34 8.16
N SER A 173 4.37 16.20 7.57
CA SER A 173 3.96 15.00 8.31
C SER A 173 5.13 14.18 8.85
N LEU A 174 6.37 14.39 8.36
CA LEU A 174 7.53 13.58 8.72
C LEU A 174 7.84 13.56 10.23
N PRO A 175 7.79 14.69 10.98
CA PRO A 175 8.04 14.66 12.42
C PRO A 175 7.00 13.83 13.19
N LYS A 176 5.72 13.93 12.81
CA LYS A 176 4.65 13.11 13.39
C LYS A 176 4.87 11.64 13.08
N THR A 177 5.23 11.33 11.83
CA THR A 177 5.54 9.96 11.39
C THR A 177 6.71 9.36 12.16
N ALA A 178 7.79 10.12 12.36
CA ALA A 178 8.94 9.71 13.15
C ALA A 178 8.56 9.45 14.61
N LYS A 179 7.74 10.32 15.23
CA LYS A 179 7.22 10.10 16.59
C LYS A 179 6.40 8.81 16.67
N THR A 180 5.47 8.59 15.74
CA THR A 180 4.67 7.35 15.68
C THR A 180 5.56 6.12 15.53
N PHE A 181 6.60 6.20 14.72
CA PHE A 181 7.58 5.12 14.57
C PHE A 181 8.30 4.83 15.88
N CYS A 182 8.80 5.85 16.60
CA CYS A 182 9.44 5.66 17.91
C CYS A 182 8.50 5.02 18.93
N VAL A 183 7.22 5.44 18.96
CA VAL A 183 6.21 4.83 19.83
C VAL A 183 5.99 3.37 19.46
N ALA A 184 5.89 3.06 18.17
CA ALA A 184 5.76 1.68 17.70
C ALA A 184 6.96 0.81 18.12
N VAL A 185 8.19 1.33 18.04
CA VAL A 185 9.41 0.64 18.50
C VAL A 185 9.32 0.31 19.99
N ALA A 186 8.94 1.28 20.82
CA ALA A 186 8.77 1.08 22.26
C ALA A 186 7.70 0.02 22.56
N HIS A 187 6.56 0.05 21.85
CA HIS A 187 5.50 -0.94 21.97
C HIS A 187 5.98 -2.35 21.59
N THR A 188 6.71 -2.50 20.48
CA THR A 188 7.26 -3.79 20.07
C THR A 188 8.25 -4.34 21.10
N ALA A 189 9.12 -3.50 21.67
CA ALA A 189 10.06 -3.92 22.71
C ALA A 189 9.33 -4.39 23.98
N LYS A 190 8.32 -3.64 24.43
CA LYS A 190 7.48 -4.02 25.59
C LYS A 190 6.75 -5.34 25.35
N TYR A 191 6.17 -5.53 24.17
CA TYR A 191 5.49 -6.78 23.80
C TYR A 191 6.45 -7.98 23.83
N LYS A 192 7.64 -7.86 23.22
CA LYS A 192 8.65 -8.93 23.25
C LYS A 192 9.08 -9.30 24.67
N LYS A 193 9.27 -8.29 25.54
CA LYS A 193 9.60 -8.52 26.96
C LYS A 193 8.51 -9.31 27.68
N LEU A 194 7.24 -8.92 27.50
CA LEU A 194 6.10 -9.62 28.10
C LEU A 194 5.98 -11.08 27.64
N VAL A 195 6.19 -11.34 26.35
CA VAL A 195 6.17 -12.71 25.81
C VAL A 195 7.29 -13.54 26.42
N TRP A 196 8.50 -13.00 26.52
CA TRP A 196 9.65 -13.67 27.13
C TRP A 196 9.41 -13.97 28.63
N GLU A 197 8.90 -13.00 29.40
CA GLU A 197 8.55 -13.20 30.81
C GLU A 197 7.48 -14.28 31.00
N ASN A 198 6.47 -14.32 30.14
CA ASN A 198 5.42 -15.34 30.18
C ASN A 198 5.92 -16.74 29.79
N GLN A 199 6.93 -16.84 28.92
CA GLN A 199 7.58 -18.11 28.60
C GLN A 199 8.40 -18.63 29.77
N GLN A 200 9.10 -17.74 30.51
CA GLN A 200 9.86 -18.14 31.70
C GLN A 200 8.98 -18.56 32.88
N ARG A 201 7.75 -18.03 33.00
CA ARG A 201 6.80 -18.44 34.05
C ARG A 201 6.10 -19.78 33.79
N ARG A 202 6.27 -20.35 32.59
CA ARG A 202 5.60 -21.59 32.14
C ARG A 202 6.53 -22.81 32.10
N GLY A 203 7.83 -22.63 32.32
CA GLY A 203 8.82 -23.70 32.46
C GLY A 203 9.25 -23.83 33.91
#